data_AF-A0A401MT26-F1
#
_entry.id   AF-A0A401MT26-F1
#
_cell.length_a   1.000
_cell.length_b   1.000
_cell.length_c   1.000
_cell.angle_alpha   90.00
_cell.angle_beta   90.00
_cell.angle_gamma   90.00
#
_symmetry.space_group_name_H-M   'P 1'
#
loop_
_entity.id
_entity.type
_entity.pdbx_description
1 polymer ?
#
loop_
_entity_poly.entity_id
_entity_poly.type
_entity_poly.pdbx_seq_one_letter_code
_entity_poly.pdbx_strand_id
1 'polypeptide(L)'
;MERHPSLSAVAAAHPPEHRAWSHLDDVDPTSAAARQVALLDAFTDGTCSAPDFAHGWWEARRASRANGERVQGALGALFDRVFMILEDYSVDPDLAEPGDLDDAGLQTAVRAAWDAYRNSGTDQSQQ
;
A
#
# COMPACT_ATOMS: atom_id res chain seq x y z
N MET A 1 -23.50 6.75 28.03
CA MET A 1 -22.39 7.63 28.47
C MET A 1 -21.73 8.17 27.21
N GLU A 2 -22.25 9.27 26.66
CA GLU A 2 -21.69 9.90 25.46
C GLU A 2 -20.49 10.76 25.88
N ARG A 3 -19.30 10.24 25.59
CA ARG A 3 -18.04 10.90 25.90
C ARG A 3 -17.84 11.98 24.82
N HIS A 4 -18.18 13.24 25.15
CA HIS A 4 -17.85 14.48 24.42
C HIS A 4 -18.78 14.90 23.25
N PRO A 5 -19.98 15.45 23.52
CA PRO A 5 -20.89 15.98 22.49
C PRO A 5 -20.31 17.17 21.71
N SER A 6 -19.38 17.92 22.29
CA SER A 6 -18.67 19.02 21.62
C SER A 6 -17.74 18.53 20.49
N LEU A 7 -17.19 17.32 20.58
CA LEU A 7 -16.34 16.76 19.53
C LEU A 7 -17.15 16.40 18.29
N SER A 8 -18.39 15.91 18.45
CA SER A 8 -19.28 15.63 17.32
C SER A 8 -19.64 16.89 16.55
N ALA A 9 -19.88 18.02 17.24
CA ALA A 9 -20.16 19.30 16.60
C ALA A 9 -18.95 19.84 15.82
N VAL A 10 -17.73 19.69 16.37
CA VAL A 10 -16.49 20.10 15.69
C VAL A 10 -16.21 19.21 14.47
N ALA A 11 -16.40 17.90 14.57
CA ALA A 11 -16.22 16.97 13.45
C ALA A 11 -17.24 17.23 12.31
N ALA A 12 -18.48 17.62 12.65
CA ALA A 12 -19.48 18.00 11.66
C ALA A 12 -19.13 19.33 10.96
N ALA A 13 -18.50 20.27 11.68
CA ALA A 13 -18.04 21.55 11.13
C ALA A 13 -16.76 21.43 10.28
N HIS A 14 -15.97 20.39 10.51
CA HIS A 14 -14.73 20.07 9.80
C HIS A 14 -14.74 18.61 9.33
N PRO A 15 -15.59 18.25 8.36
CA PRO A 15 -15.61 16.90 7.84
C PRO A 15 -14.25 16.56 7.22
N PRO A 16 -13.79 15.30 7.29
CA PRO A 16 -12.57 14.90 6.62
C PRO A 16 -12.68 15.20 5.12
N GLU A 17 -11.80 16.06 4.63
CA GLU A 17 -11.80 16.52 3.23
C GLU A 17 -11.55 15.37 2.24
N HIS A 18 -10.92 14.29 2.70
CA HIS A 18 -10.58 13.12 1.88
C HIS A 18 -11.13 11.84 2.50
N ARG A 19 -12.04 11.16 1.78
CA ARG A 19 -12.53 9.82 2.11
C ARG A 19 -11.36 8.84 2.05
N ALA A 20 -11.16 8.05 3.10
CA ALA A 20 -10.12 7.04 3.10
C ALA A 20 -10.53 5.82 2.26
N TRP A 21 -9.71 5.44 1.28
CA TRP A 21 -9.97 4.35 0.34
C TRP A 21 -9.70 2.99 0.98
N SER A 22 -10.66 2.06 0.91
CA SER A 22 -10.53 0.70 1.46
C SER A 22 -10.41 -0.38 0.39
N HIS A 23 -10.88 -0.10 -0.83
CA HIS A 23 -10.84 -0.99 -1.98
C HIS A 23 -10.08 -0.36 -3.15
N LEU A 24 -9.56 -1.18 -4.06
CA LEU A 24 -8.86 -0.71 -5.27
C LEU A 24 -9.74 0.22 -6.11
N ASP A 25 -11.02 -0.14 -6.27
CA ASP A 25 -11.97 0.61 -7.10
C ASP A 25 -12.31 1.99 -6.52
N ASP A 26 -12.02 2.22 -5.24
CA ASP A 26 -12.20 3.53 -4.60
C ASP A 26 -11.04 4.49 -4.89
N VAL A 27 -9.88 3.97 -5.30
CA VAL A 27 -8.65 4.76 -5.44
C VAL A 27 -8.76 5.65 -6.68
N ASP A 28 -8.53 6.95 -6.50
CA ASP A 28 -8.47 7.87 -7.64
C ASP A 28 -7.33 7.43 -8.58
N PRO A 29 -7.59 7.17 -9.88
CA PRO A 29 -6.60 6.65 -10.81
C PRO A 29 -5.42 7.60 -11.07
N THR A 30 -5.56 8.89 -10.73
CA THR A 30 -4.51 9.90 -10.85
C THR A 30 -3.69 10.07 -9.57
N SER A 31 -4.04 9.36 -8.49
CA SER A 31 -3.38 9.46 -7.19
C SER A 31 -2.04 8.72 -7.12
N ALA A 32 -1.24 9.07 -6.11
CA ALA A 32 -0.01 8.35 -5.82
C ALA A 32 -0.28 6.95 -5.22
N ALA A 33 -1.43 6.74 -4.57
CA ALA A 33 -1.91 5.41 -4.19
C ALA A 33 -2.21 4.52 -5.41
N ALA A 34 -2.81 5.05 -6.48
CA ALA A 34 -3.01 4.31 -7.73
C ALA A 34 -1.67 3.89 -8.35
N ARG A 35 -0.65 4.75 -8.26
CA ARG A 35 0.71 4.40 -8.69
C ARG A 35 1.32 3.25 -7.88
N GLN A 36 1.10 3.21 -6.56
CA GLN A 36 1.53 2.07 -5.72
C GLN A 36 0.84 0.77 -6.16
N VAL A 37 -0.46 0.81 -6.48
CA VAL A 37 -1.20 -0.35 -7.01
C VAL A 37 -0.65 -0.80 -8.37
N ALA A 38 -0.43 0.15 -9.30
CA ALA A 38 0.11 -0.16 -10.61
C ALA A 38 1.52 -0.79 -10.54
N LEU A 39 2.34 -0.36 -9.58
CA LEU A 39 3.66 -0.95 -9.32
C LEU A 39 3.56 -2.39 -8.81
N LEU A 40 2.59 -2.69 -7.93
CA LEU A 40 2.35 -4.06 -7.47
C LEU A 40 1.99 -4.97 -8.64
N ASP A 41 1.07 -4.52 -9.50
CA ASP A 41 0.65 -5.28 -10.66
C ASP A 41 1.84 -5.54 -11.60
N ALA A 42 2.53 -4.47 -12.01
CA ALA A 42 3.67 -4.56 -12.92
C ALA A 42 4.80 -5.47 -12.38
N PHE A 43 5.11 -5.37 -11.09
CA PHE A 43 6.17 -6.18 -10.45
C PHE A 43 5.77 -7.65 -10.32
N THR A 44 4.51 -7.92 -9.95
CA THR A 44 4.00 -9.30 -9.90
C THR A 44 3.79 -9.91 -11.29
N ASP A 45 3.60 -9.11 -12.33
CA ASP A 45 3.58 -9.60 -13.72
C ASP A 45 4.99 -9.74 -14.33
N GLY A 46 6.04 -9.34 -13.59
CA GLY A 46 7.43 -9.41 -14.04
C GLY A 46 7.79 -8.40 -15.12
N THR A 47 6.98 -7.35 -15.28
CA THR A 47 7.24 -6.24 -16.23
C THR A 47 8.06 -5.10 -15.61
N CYS A 48 8.29 -5.16 -14.30
CA CYS A 48 9.10 -4.23 -13.52
C CYS A 48 10.20 -5.00 -12.78
N SER A 49 11.41 -4.45 -12.71
CA SER A 49 12.52 -5.04 -11.94
C SER A 49 12.36 -4.77 -10.43
N ALA A 50 13.06 -5.53 -9.58
CA ALA A 50 13.03 -5.33 -8.13
C ALA A 50 13.57 -3.95 -7.70
N PRO A 51 14.70 -3.45 -8.23
CA PRO A 51 15.16 -2.09 -7.96
C PRO A 51 14.17 -1.01 -8.42
N ASP A 52 13.61 -1.14 -9.63
CA ASP A 52 12.65 -0.16 -10.16
C ASP A 52 11.37 -0.14 -9.31
N PHE A 53 10.89 -1.32 -8.90
CA PHE A 53 9.75 -1.45 -8.01
C PHE A 53 10.02 -0.78 -6.67
N ALA A 54 11.15 -1.07 -6.02
CA ALA A 54 11.52 -0.50 -4.72
C ALA A 54 11.61 1.03 -4.81
N HIS A 55 12.34 1.57 -5.79
CA HIS A 55 12.45 3.01 -5.99
C HIS A 55 11.10 3.67 -6.27
N GLY A 56 10.31 3.10 -7.18
CA GLY A 56 8.98 3.59 -7.53
C GLY A 56 8.02 3.57 -6.33
N TRP A 57 8.07 2.52 -5.51
CA TRP A 57 7.24 2.38 -4.31
C TRP A 57 7.55 3.48 -3.31
N TRP A 58 8.83 3.73 -3.01
CA TRP A 58 9.24 4.78 -2.09
C TRP A 58 8.89 6.19 -2.58
N GLU A 59 9.02 6.44 -3.87
CA GLU A 59 8.57 7.70 -4.48
C GLU A 59 7.06 7.89 -4.32
N ALA A 60 6.27 6.91 -4.73
CA ALA A 60 4.81 6.97 -4.70
C ALA A 60 4.27 7.04 -3.25
N ARG A 61 4.85 6.30 -2.31
CA ARG A 61 4.46 6.36 -0.89
C ARG A 61 4.75 7.74 -0.28
N ARG A 62 5.87 8.38 -0.63
CA ARG A 62 6.17 9.75 -0.19
C ARG A 62 5.21 10.77 -0.79
N ALA A 63 4.90 10.67 -2.09
CA ALA A 63 3.92 11.53 -2.75
C ALA A 63 2.52 11.38 -2.14
N SER A 64 2.08 10.14 -1.90
CA SER A 64 0.79 9.82 -1.28
C SER A 64 0.65 10.48 0.10
N ARG A 65 1.70 10.37 0.93
CA ARG A 65 1.76 11.04 2.24
C ARG A 65 1.75 12.57 2.13
N ALA A 66 2.48 13.13 1.16
CA ALA A 66 2.53 14.58 0.93
C ALA A 66 1.17 15.14 0.45
N ASN A 67 0.43 14.36 -0.34
CA ASN A 67 -0.91 14.69 -0.82
C ASN A 67 -2.01 14.49 0.24
N GLY A 68 -1.68 13.91 1.41
CA GLY A 68 -2.65 13.58 2.44
C GLY A 68 -3.61 12.45 2.04
N GLU A 69 -3.25 11.64 1.04
CA GLU A 69 -4.04 10.49 0.61
C GLU A 69 -4.17 9.49 1.77
N ARG A 70 -5.40 8.98 1.97
CA ARG A 70 -5.70 8.07 3.08
C ARG A 70 -6.15 6.73 2.52
N VAL A 71 -5.39 5.69 2.86
CA VAL A 71 -5.71 4.31 2.52
C VAL A 71 -5.96 3.56 3.84
N GLN A 72 -6.98 2.71 3.89
CA GLN A 72 -7.39 1.99 5.10
C GLN A 72 -7.84 0.56 4.79
N GLY A 73 -8.23 -0.18 5.82
CA GLY A 73 -8.77 -1.53 5.67
C GLY A 73 -7.75 -2.49 5.05
N ALA A 74 -8.24 -3.43 4.24
CA ALA A 74 -7.40 -4.44 3.59
C ALA A 74 -6.34 -3.83 2.66
N LEU A 75 -6.67 -2.76 1.94
CA LEU A 75 -5.73 -2.08 1.05
C LEU A 75 -4.61 -1.38 1.84
N GLY A 76 -4.95 -0.77 2.98
CA GLY A 76 -3.96 -0.17 3.88
C GLY A 76 -3.02 -1.23 4.47
N ALA A 77 -3.58 -2.35 4.92
CA ALA A 77 -2.81 -3.47 5.45
C ALA A 77 -1.84 -4.06 4.40
N LEU A 78 -2.27 -4.15 3.13
CA LEU A 78 -1.39 -4.54 2.03
C LEU A 78 -0.23 -3.57 1.86
N PHE A 79 -0.49 -2.25 1.85
CA PHE A 79 0.56 -1.24 1.68
C PHE A 79 1.57 -1.28 2.82
N ASP A 80 1.10 -1.48 4.05
CA ASP A 80 1.98 -1.64 5.20
C ASP A 80 2.76 -2.95 5.17
N ARG A 81 2.17 -4.03 4.64
CA ARG A 81 2.89 -5.30 4.45
C ARG A 81 4.01 -5.17 3.42
N VAL A 82 3.75 -4.51 2.29
CA VAL A 82 4.74 -4.28 1.23
C VAL A 82 5.85 -3.34 1.73
N PHE A 83 5.50 -2.34 2.54
CA PHE A 83 6.47 -1.50 3.24
C PHE A 83 7.44 -2.35 4.07
N MET A 84 6.94 -3.25 4.93
CA MET A 84 7.79 -4.11 5.75
C MET A 84 8.67 -5.02 4.90
N ILE A 85 8.13 -5.61 3.82
CA ILE A 85 8.91 -6.46 2.91
C ILE A 85 10.06 -5.67 2.27
N LEU A 86 9.83 -4.42 1.89
CA LEU A 86 10.86 -3.56 1.30
C LEU A 86 11.90 -3.07 2.31
N GLU A 87 11.59 -3.07 3.61
CA GLU A 87 12.61 -2.82 4.65
C GLU A 87 13.61 -3.96 4.75
N ASP A 88 13.19 -5.19 4.42
CA ASP A 88 14.04 -6.37 4.40
C ASP A 88 14.76 -6.56 3.04
N TYR A 89 14.61 -5.67 2.06
CA TYR A 89 15.21 -5.81 0.72
C TYR A 89 16.46 -4.94 0.54
N SER A 90 17.56 -5.54 0.09
CA SER A 90 18.75 -4.80 -0.34
C SER A 90 18.83 -4.71 -1.86
N VAL A 91 18.80 -3.47 -2.38
CA VAL A 91 19.03 -3.18 -3.81
C VAL A 91 20.47 -3.50 -4.23
N ASP A 92 21.42 -3.36 -3.31
CA ASP A 92 22.85 -3.60 -3.57
C ASP A 92 23.28 -4.91 -2.91
N PRO A 93 23.55 -5.98 -3.68
CA PRO A 93 23.97 -7.27 -3.13
C PRO A 93 25.26 -7.19 -2.30
N ASP A 94 26.14 -6.22 -2.60
CA ASP A 94 27.40 -6.05 -1.86
C ASP A 94 27.17 -5.42 -0.47
N LEU A 95 26.01 -4.79 -0.26
CA LEU A 95 25.59 -4.19 1.00
C LEU A 95 24.54 -5.03 1.75
N ALA A 96 24.11 -6.16 1.18
CA ALA A 96 23.08 -7.00 1.78
C ALA A 96 23.57 -7.64 3.09
N GLU A 97 22.74 -7.54 4.13
CA GLU A 97 22.96 -8.20 5.40
C GLU A 97 22.42 -9.64 5.38
N PRO A 98 22.95 -10.56 6.21
CA PRO A 98 22.40 -11.90 6.33
C PRO A 98 20.93 -11.88 6.78
N GLY A 99 20.03 -12.25 5.87
CA GLY A 99 18.58 -12.22 6.10
C GLY A 99 17.84 -11.30 5.14
N ASP A 100 18.54 -10.40 4.47
CA ASP A 100 17.95 -9.53 3.44
C ASP A 100 17.45 -10.34 2.25
N LEU A 101 16.37 -9.85 1.67
CA LEU A 101 15.79 -10.36 0.43
C LEU A 101 16.65 -9.94 -0.75
N ASP A 102 16.85 -10.89 -1.67
CA ASP A 102 17.28 -10.61 -3.03
C ASP A 102 16.06 -10.29 -3.93
N ASP A 103 16.31 -10.00 -5.20
CA ASP A 103 15.25 -9.66 -6.17
C ASP A 103 14.16 -10.73 -6.28
N ALA A 104 14.54 -12.01 -6.25
CA ALA A 104 13.63 -13.14 -6.38
C ALA A 104 12.81 -13.34 -5.10
N GLY A 105 13.45 -13.18 -3.93
CA GLY A 105 12.82 -13.19 -2.62
C GLY A 105 11.81 -12.07 -2.47
N LEU A 106 12.18 -10.86 -2.88
CA LEU A 106 11.28 -9.70 -2.91
C LEU A 106 10.07 -9.99 -3.80
N GLN A 107 10.28 -10.48 -5.03
CA GLN A 107 9.18 -10.77 -5.96
C GLN A 107 8.23 -11.84 -5.40
N THR A 108 8.78 -12.88 -4.77
CA THR A 108 8.00 -13.95 -4.15
C THR A 108 7.16 -13.42 -2.99
N ALA A 109 7.76 -12.62 -2.10
CA ALA A 109 7.08 -12.07 -0.93
C ALA A 109 5.98 -11.07 -1.32
N VAL A 110 6.25 -10.17 -2.28
CA VAL A 110 5.27 -9.19 -2.76
C VAL A 110 4.12 -9.88 -3.49
N ARG A 111 4.41 -10.86 -4.36
CA ARG A 111 3.37 -11.66 -5.03
C ARG A 111 2.45 -12.36 -4.03
N ALA A 112 3.02 -13.00 -3.00
CA ALA A 112 2.23 -13.66 -1.97
C ALA A 112 1.31 -12.67 -1.22
N ALA A 113 1.81 -11.48 -0.88
CA ALA A 113 1.01 -10.43 -0.25
C ALA A 113 -0.13 -9.94 -1.17
N TRP A 114 0.17 -9.74 -2.46
CA TRP A 114 -0.79 -9.28 -3.45
C TRP A 114 -1.89 -10.31 -3.71
N ASP A 115 -1.52 -11.58 -3.89
CA ASP A 115 -2.47 -12.68 -4.08
C ASP A 115 -3.36 -12.86 -2.84
N ALA A 116 -2.80 -12.78 -1.63
CA ALA A 116 -3.58 -12.84 -0.39
C ALA A 116 -4.63 -11.72 -0.31
N TYR A 117 -4.26 -10.48 -0.70
CA TYR A 117 -5.20 -9.37 -0.78
C TYR A 117 -6.33 -9.64 -1.79
N ARG A 118 -6.00 -10.07 -3.02
CA ARG A 118 -7.03 -10.36 -4.06
C ARG A 118 -7.98 -11.49 -3.63
N ASN A 119 -7.45 -12.52 -2.97
CA ASN A 119 -8.25 -13.63 -2.45
C ASN A 119 -9.17 -13.16 -1.30
N SER A 120 -8.72 -12.24 -0.45
CA SER A 120 -9.55 -11.69 0.63
C SER A 120 -10.72 -10.83 0.14
N GLY A 121 -10.58 -10.16 -1.01
CA GLY A 121 -11.67 -9.39 -1.64
C GLY A 121 -12.75 -10.26 -2.28
N THR A 122 -12.40 -11.48 -2.70
CA THR A 122 -13.34 -12.43 -3.30
C THR A 122 -14.34 -12.98 -2.26
N ASP A 123 -13.90 -13.10 -1.00
CA ASP A 123 -14.75 -13.52 0.12
C ASP A 123 -15.71 -12.43 0.64
N GLN A 124 -15.42 -11.15 0.39
CA GLN A 124 -16.28 -10.03 0.83
C GLN A 124 -17.43 -9.70 -0.12
N SER A 125 -17.48 -10.32 -1.31
CA SER A 125 -18.58 -10.15 -2.28
C SER A 125 -19.76 -11.12 -2.05
N GLN A 126 -19.75 -11.91 -0.97
CA GLN A 126 -20.79 -12.89 -0.62
C GLN A 126 -21.46 -12.64 0.75
N GLN A 127 -21.45 -11.40 1.26
CA GLN A 127 -22.19 -11.02 2.48
C GLN A 127 -23.05 -9.78 2.28
#